data_AF-A0A4T0FUA9-F1
#
_entry.id   AF-A0A4T0FUA9-F1
#
_cell.length_a   1.000
_cell.length_b   1.000
_cell.length_c   1.000
_cell.angle_alpha   90.00
_cell.angle_beta   90.00
_cell.angle_gamma   90.00
#
_symmetry.space_group_name_H-M   'P 1'
#
loop_
_entity.id
_entity.type
_entity.pdbx_description
1 polymer ?
#
loop_
_entity_poly.entity_id
_entity_poly.type
_entity_poly.pdbx_seq_one_letter_code
_entity_poly.pdbx_strand_id
1 'polypeptide(L)'
;MNFTLIREPLSRPISALCLFNPSDDDAIIPRIPGTRISIDLEELLQSPSYLDAVYETLPRTEALRKREELLMLSNEDLARRNMELGEALIALRRETQQSYDDATAAYERWNGIEKQLKDLDHKTSPGFLTMRLKQAVSQQDDLSESIASEFISSASLEGSGSGSDSAQEQQQRIDTFVKEFKQVRKLYHKRNIWADKASHGDVIWQ
;
A
#
# COMPACT_ATOMS: atom_id res chain seq x y z
N MET A 1 -5.49 -7.68 -12.27
CA MET A 1 -4.16 -8.31 -12.43
C MET A 1 -3.98 -9.29 -11.29
N ASN A 2 -4.02 -10.59 -11.59
CA ASN A 2 -4.03 -11.66 -10.59
C ASN A 2 -2.59 -11.99 -10.17
N PHE A 3 -2.22 -11.66 -8.94
CA PHE A 3 -0.98 -12.14 -8.34
C PHE A 3 -1.24 -13.51 -7.71
N THR A 4 -0.77 -14.56 -8.38
CA THR A 4 -0.70 -15.90 -7.83
C THR A 4 0.34 -15.92 -6.71
N LEU A 5 -0.13 -16.03 -5.47
CA LEU A 5 0.66 -16.36 -4.29
C LEU A 5 1.31 -17.74 -4.49
N ILE A 6 2.60 -17.75 -4.84
CA ILE A 6 3.43 -18.96 -4.75
C ILE A 6 3.79 -19.13 -3.28
N ARG A 7 2.94 -19.86 -2.56
CA ARG A 7 3.20 -20.31 -1.20
C ARG A 7 3.78 -21.72 -1.31
N GLU A 8 5.11 -21.83 -1.48
CA GLU A 8 5.78 -23.11 -1.36
C GLU A 8 5.84 -23.54 0.12
N PRO A 9 5.33 -24.72 0.49
CA PRO A 9 5.59 -25.28 1.81
C PRO A 9 6.99 -25.92 1.82
N LEU A 10 7.95 -25.27 2.47
CA LEU A 10 9.19 -25.91 2.90
C LEU A 10 8.88 -26.87 4.07
N SER A 11 8.36 -28.04 3.73
CA SER A 11 8.33 -29.22 4.59
C SER A 11 8.72 -30.42 3.73
N ARG A 12 10.03 -30.56 3.48
CA ARG A 12 10.58 -31.83 3.05
C ARG A 12 10.96 -32.62 4.31
N PRO A 13 10.32 -33.76 4.61
CA PRO A 13 10.91 -34.70 5.55
C PRO A 13 12.25 -35.18 4.97
N ILE A 14 13.30 -35.14 5.78
CA ILE A 14 14.58 -35.77 5.48
C ILE A 14 14.34 -37.29 5.52
N SER A 15 13.83 -37.83 4.42
CA SER A 15 13.69 -39.25 4.17
C SER A 15 14.77 -39.65 3.17
N ALA A 16 16.00 -39.86 3.67
CA ALA A 16 17.05 -40.59 2.96
C ALA A 16 18.22 -40.90 3.91
N LEU A 17 17.99 -41.72 4.93
CA LEU A 17 19.05 -42.59 5.45
C LEU A 17 18.70 -44.00 4.99
N CYS A 18 19.40 -44.41 3.94
CA CYS A 18 19.41 -45.75 3.41
C CYS A 18 19.76 -46.75 4.53
N LEU A 19 18.86 -47.71 4.74
CA LEU A 19 19.12 -49.13 4.97
C LEU A 19 20.38 -49.45 5.77
N PHE A 20 20.25 -49.51 7.09
CA PHE A 20 21.08 -50.38 7.90
C PHE A 20 20.33 -51.72 8.04
N ASN A 21 20.68 -52.70 7.21
CA ASN A 21 20.37 -54.10 7.46
C ASN A 21 21.37 -54.62 8.49
N PRO A 22 20.96 -55.06 9.69
CA PRO A 22 21.81 -55.86 10.55
C PRO A 22 21.42 -57.33 10.34
N SER A 23 21.99 -57.96 9.33
CA SER A 23 22.01 -59.43 9.26
C SER A 23 23.39 -59.85 8.78
N ASP A 24 23.96 -60.73 9.57
CA ASP A 24 25.14 -61.55 9.33
C ASP A 24 26.48 -60.81 9.38
N ASP A 25 27.01 -60.71 10.59
CA ASP A 25 28.40 -61.07 10.85
C ASP A 25 28.50 -61.65 12.27
N ASP A 26 28.47 -62.98 12.29
CA ASP A 26 28.81 -63.81 13.43
C ASP A 26 30.14 -63.39 14.07
N ALA A 27 30.14 -63.31 15.39
CA ALA A 27 31.27 -63.65 16.25
C ALA A 27 32.68 -63.21 15.78
N ILE A 28 32.96 -61.90 15.81
CA ILE A 28 34.34 -61.41 15.92
C ILE A 28 34.53 -60.83 17.32
N ILE A 29 34.56 -61.73 18.30
CA ILE A 29 35.34 -61.50 19.51
C ILE A 29 36.80 -61.61 19.06
N PRO A 30 37.67 -60.60 19.25
CA PRO A 30 39.08 -60.74 18.94
C PRO A 30 39.62 -61.95 19.72
N ARG A 31 40.10 -62.98 19.02
CA ARG A 31 40.82 -64.09 19.64
C ARG A 31 42.09 -63.50 20.28
N ILE A 32 42.04 -63.26 21.58
CA ILE A 32 43.22 -62.96 22.40
C ILE A 32 44.01 -64.28 22.48
N PRO A 33 45.22 -64.38 21.90
CA PRO A 33 45.98 -65.62 21.92
C PRO A 33 46.58 -65.84 23.32
N GLY A 34 45.88 -66.63 24.12
CA GLY A 34 46.40 -67.32 25.32
C GLY A 34 46.54 -66.47 26.58
N THR A 35 45.61 -66.59 27.53
CA THR A 35 45.75 -67.29 28.83
C THR A 35 44.51 -67.02 29.73
N ARG A 36 44.13 -67.98 30.60
CA ARG A 36 43.28 -67.85 31.81
C ARG A 36 41.99 -66.98 31.75
N ILE A 37 41.04 -67.37 30.90
CA ILE A 37 39.83 -66.60 30.55
C ILE A 37 38.85 -66.30 31.71
N SER A 38 38.83 -67.05 32.82
CA SER A 38 37.78 -66.88 33.85
C SER A 38 38.11 -65.86 34.94
N ILE A 39 39.39 -65.73 35.32
CA ILE A 39 39.82 -64.83 36.41
C ILE A 39 39.98 -63.40 35.88
N ASP A 40 40.52 -63.25 34.67
CA ASP A 40 40.70 -61.96 34.02
C ASP A 40 39.35 -61.30 33.66
N LEU A 41 38.28 -62.08 33.42
CA LEU A 41 36.94 -61.55 33.19
C LEU A 41 36.29 -61.01 34.47
N GLU A 42 36.54 -61.67 35.61
CA GLU A 42 35.99 -61.26 36.90
C GLU A 42 36.66 -59.97 37.40
N GLU A 43 37.97 -59.82 37.20
CA GLU A 43 38.72 -58.60 37.50
C GLU A 43 38.36 -57.44 36.55
N LEU A 44 38.10 -57.74 35.27
CA LEU A 44 37.57 -56.80 34.27
C LEU A 44 36.16 -56.32 34.63
N LEU A 45 35.27 -57.21 35.08
CA LEU A 45 33.91 -56.86 35.50
C LEU A 45 33.85 -56.15 36.87
N GLN A 46 34.85 -56.35 37.75
CA GLN A 46 34.96 -55.67 39.04
C GLN A 46 35.42 -54.21 38.93
N SER A 47 36.06 -53.82 37.82
CA SER A 47 36.60 -52.47 37.62
C SER A 47 36.02 -51.79 36.36
N PRO A 48 34.92 -51.00 36.50
CA PRO A 48 34.26 -50.32 35.38
C PRO A 48 35.20 -49.45 34.54
N SER A 49 36.16 -48.77 35.17
CA SER A 49 37.14 -47.92 34.50
C SER A 49 38.09 -48.69 33.59
N TYR A 50 38.37 -49.96 33.89
CA TYR A 50 39.23 -50.80 33.07
C TYR A 50 38.47 -51.33 31.85
N LEU A 51 37.18 -51.66 32.01
CA LEU A 51 36.28 -51.95 30.89
C LEU A 51 36.16 -50.77 29.92
N ASP A 52 36.00 -49.56 30.44
CA ASP A 52 35.95 -48.35 29.62
C ASP A 52 37.27 -48.15 28.85
N ALA A 53 38.42 -48.33 29.50
CA ALA A 53 39.72 -48.24 28.84
C ALA A 53 39.88 -49.30 27.72
N VAL A 54 39.45 -50.54 27.95
CA VAL A 54 39.47 -51.59 26.91
C VAL A 54 38.49 -51.24 25.79
N TYR A 55 37.27 -50.79 26.12
CA TYR A 55 36.27 -50.35 25.13
C TYR A 55 36.78 -49.20 24.26
N GLU A 56 37.51 -48.26 24.84
CA GLU A 56 38.12 -47.13 24.13
C GLU A 56 39.26 -47.54 23.19
N THR A 57 39.93 -48.66 23.48
CA THR A 57 40.99 -49.22 22.62
C THR A 57 40.48 -50.08 21.46
N LEU A 58 39.17 -50.41 21.42
CA LEU A 58 38.62 -51.15 20.29
C LEU A 58 38.67 -50.30 19.01
N PRO A 59 39.17 -50.83 17.88
CA PRO A 59 39.32 -50.05 16.65
C PRO A 59 37.98 -49.54 16.10
N ARG A 60 36.88 -50.26 16.38
CA ARG A 60 35.53 -49.86 15.98
C ARG A 60 35.05 -48.62 16.75
N THR A 61 35.33 -48.52 18.05
CA THR A 61 34.89 -47.40 18.88
C THR A 61 35.74 -46.15 18.61
N GLU A 62 37.04 -46.33 18.34
CA GLU A 62 37.92 -45.25 17.86
C GLU A 62 37.46 -44.71 16.50
N ALA A 63 37.11 -45.58 15.55
CA ALA A 63 36.58 -45.17 14.25
C ALA A 63 35.24 -44.42 14.38
N LEU A 64 34.37 -44.84 15.30
CA LEU A 64 33.11 -44.16 15.59
C LEU A 64 33.33 -42.78 16.23
N ARG A 65 34.23 -42.65 17.21
CA ARG A 65 34.58 -41.35 17.82
C ARG A 65 35.15 -40.37 16.81
N LYS A 66 36.09 -40.80 15.97
CA LYS A 66 36.63 -39.96 14.88
C LYS A 66 35.53 -39.49 13.94
N ARG A 67 34.56 -40.36 13.64
CA ARG A 67 33.40 -39.98 12.82
C ARG A 67 32.49 -38.98 13.54
N GLU A 68 32.25 -39.17 14.83
CA GLU A 68 31.47 -38.25 15.65
C GLU A 68 32.12 -36.87 15.71
N GLU A 69 33.43 -36.79 15.98
CA GLU A 69 34.21 -35.55 15.98
C GLU A 69 34.09 -34.81 14.63
N LEU A 70 34.23 -35.53 13.52
CA LEU A 70 34.05 -34.93 12.18
C LEU A 70 32.64 -34.41 11.94
N LEU A 71 31.62 -35.12 12.43
CA LEU A 71 30.22 -34.67 12.33
C LEU A 71 29.97 -33.44 13.21
N MET A 72 30.55 -33.38 14.40
CA MET A 72 30.48 -32.21 15.28
C MET A 72 31.09 -30.98 14.61
N LEU A 73 32.32 -31.09 14.09
CA LEU A 73 32.98 -29.99 13.37
C LEU A 73 32.18 -29.52 12.15
N SER A 74 31.64 -30.47 11.37
CA SER A 74 30.78 -30.15 10.22
C SER A 74 29.49 -29.42 10.64
N ASN A 75 28.87 -29.84 11.74
CA ASN A 75 27.68 -29.20 12.27
C ASN A 75 27.96 -27.80 12.81
N GLU A 76 29.09 -27.62 13.51
CA GLU A 76 29.55 -26.30 13.98
C GLU A 76 29.80 -25.34 12.80
N ASP A 77 30.43 -25.81 11.72
CA ASP A 77 30.66 -25.01 10.52
C ASP A 77 29.34 -24.64 9.82
N LEU A 78 28.37 -25.56 9.76
CA LEU A 78 27.04 -25.29 9.24
C LEU A 78 26.28 -24.28 10.10
N ALA A 79 26.35 -24.41 11.42
CA ALA A 79 25.73 -23.47 12.34
C ALA A 79 26.32 -22.06 12.17
N ARG A 80 27.65 -21.95 12.03
CA ARG A 80 28.34 -20.67 11.79
C ARG A 80 27.85 -20.01 10.49
N ARG A 81 27.81 -20.77 9.38
CA ARG A 81 27.32 -20.26 8.08
C ARG A 81 25.84 -19.85 8.14
N ASN A 82 25.01 -20.62 8.83
CA ASN A 82 23.59 -20.29 8.98
C ASN A 82 23.39 -19.00 9.77
N MET A 83 24.19 -18.76 10.82
CA MET A 83 24.14 -17.51 11.59
C MET A 83 24.61 -16.31 10.74
N GLU A 84 25.70 -16.45 10.00
CA GLU A 84 26.21 -15.40 9.08
C GLU A 84 25.17 -15.02 8.01
N LEU A 85 24.52 -16.01 7.40
CA LEU A 85 23.47 -15.77 6.41
C LEU A 85 22.18 -15.21 7.03
N GLY A 86 21.86 -15.59 8.27
CA GLY A 86 20.66 -15.14 8.95
C GLY A 86 20.58 -13.63 9.08
N GLU A 87 21.67 -12.99 9.47
CA GLU A 87 21.73 -11.53 9.61
C GLU A 87 21.58 -10.82 8.25
N ALA A 88 22.29 -11.30 7.22
CA ALA A 88 22.20 -10.76 5.87
C ALA A 88 20.78 -10.88 5.29
N LEU A 89 20.10 -12.01 5.49
CA LEU A 89 18.73 -12.23 5.04
C LEU A 89 17.72 -11.33 5.77
N ILE A 90 17.91 -11.09 7.07
CA ILE A 90 17.07 -10.16 7.83
C ILE A 90 17.28 -8.73 7.35
N ALA A 91 18.52 -8.32 7.08
CA ALA A 91 18.84 -7.01 6.53
C ALA A 91 18.18 -6.80 5.17
N LEU A 92 18.36 -7.76 4.25
CA LEU A 92 17.74 -7.73 2.92
C LEU A 92 16.21 -7.68 3.01
N ARG A 93 15.61 -8.49 3.90
CA ARG A 93 14.15 -8.44 4.13
C ARG A 93 13.69 -7.05 4.56
N ARG A 94 14.38 -6.41 5.50
CA ARG A 94 14.04 -5.05 5.97
C ARG A 94 14.13 -4.03 4.83
N GLU A 95 15.18 -4.09 4.02
CA GLU A 95 15.35 -3.20 2.87
C GLU A 95 14.23 -3.39 1.82
N THR A 96 13.89 -4.64 1.51
CA THR A 96 12.77 -4.93 0.59
C THR A 96 11.42 -4.48 1.15
N GLN A 97 11.22 -4.60 2.47
CA GLN A 97 10.01 -4.11 3.12
C GLN A 97 9.94 -2.58 3.06
N GLN A 98 11.03 -1.89 3.39
CA GLN A 98 11.09 -0.43 3.35
C GLN A 98 10.84 0.13 1.96
N SER A 99 11.49 -0.44 0.93
CA SER A 99 11.27 -0.02 -0.46
C SER A 99 9.84 -0.29 -0.95
N TYR A 100 9.22 -1.37 -0.49
CA TYR A 100 7.80 -1.64 -0.74
C TYR A 100 6.91 -0.61 -0.04
N ASP A 101 7.15 -0.32 1.23
CA ASP A 101 6.40 0.66 2.00
C ASP A 101 6.51 2.06 1.35
N ASP A 102 7.71 2.46 0.93
CA ASP A 102 7.96 3.72 0.22
C ASP A 102 7.19 3.80 -1.11
N ALA A 103 7.17 2.71 -1.87
CA ALA A 103 6.42 2.62 -3.12
C ALA A 103 4.91 2.73 -2.88
N THR A 104 4.38 2.02 -1.88
CA THR A 104 2.95 2.10 -1.53
C THR A 104 2.55 3.50 -1.08
N ALA A 105 3.37 4.16 -0.26
CA ALA A 105 3.15 5.55 0.14
C ALA A 105 3.22 6.52 -1.05
N ALA A 106 4.06 6.26 -2.06
CA ALA A 106 4.07 7.03 -3.30
C ALA A 106 2.79 6.83 -4.13
N TYR A 107 2.26 5.61 -4.21
CA TYR A 107 0.98 5.32 -4.88
C TYR A 107 -0.19 6.02 -4.21
N GLU A 108 -0.25 6.02 -2.87
CA GLU A 108 -1.30 6.73 -2.13
C GLU A 108 -1.27 8.25 -2.40
N ARG A 109 -0.06 8.84 -2.38
CA ARG A 109 0.13 10.25 -2.73
C ARG A 109 -0.28 10.53 -4.17
N TRP A 110 0.10 9.67 -5.11
CA TRP A 110 -0.30 9.79 -6.52
C TRP A 110 -1.81 9.77 -6.69
N ASN A 111 -2.51 8.84 -6.03
CA ASN A 111 -3.97 8.76 -6.06
C ASN A 111 -4.64 10.03 -5.52
N GLY A 112 -4.04 10.69 -4.52
CA GLY A 112 -4.48 11.98 -4.03
C GLY A 112 -4.37 13.09 -5.08
N ILE A 113 -3.21 13.18 -5.74
CA ILE A 113 -2.96 14.16 -6.81
C ILE A 113 -3.85 13.90 -8.02
N GLU A 114 -4.05 12.64 -8.41
CA GLU A 114 -4.90 12.27 -9.55
C GLU A 114 -6.36 12.67 -9.31
N LYS A 115 -6.86 12.53 -8.08
CA LYS A 115 -8.19 13.04 -7.72
C LYS A 115 -8.27 14.56 -7.85
N GLN A 116 -7.26 15.28 -7.35
CA GLN A 116 -7.20 16.74 -7.49
C GLN A 116 -7.17 17.17 -8.96
N LEU A 117 -6.39 16.48 -9.80
CA LEU A 117 -6.34 16.73 -11.24
C LEU A 117 -7.70 16.51 -11.89
N LYS A 118 -8.36 15.38 -11.61
CA LYS A 118 -9.71 15.09 -12.14
C LYS A 118 -10.74 16.13 -11.72
N ASP A 119 -10.67 16.62 -10.48
CA ASP A 119 -11.55 17.67 -9.99
C ASP A 119 -11.29 19.01 -10.70
N LEU A 120 -10.03 19.33 -10.98
CA LEU A 120 -9.66 20.53 -11.74
C LEU A 120 -10.12 20.40 -13.20
N ASP A 121 -9.82 19.28 -13.86
CA ASP A 121 -10.23 18.99 -15.23
C ASP A 121 -11.75 19.05 -15.40
N HIS A 122 -12.50 18.51 -14.44
CA HIS A 122 -13.96 18.64 -14.47
C HIS A 122 -14.42 20.09 -14.38
N LYS A 123 -13.77 20.91 -13.54
CA LYS A 123 -14.11 22.35 -13.36
C LYS A 123 -13.64 23.23 -14.52
N THR A 124 -12.58 22.85 -15.22
CA THR A 124 -12.02 23.60 -16.36
C THR A 124 -12.49 23.04 -17.70
N SER A 125 -13.18 21.89 -17.69
CA SER A 125 -13.75 21.29 -18.90
C SER A 125 -14.63 22.31 -19.63
N PRO A 126 -14.46 22.46 -20.96
CA PRO A 126 -15.26 23.39 -21.78
C PRO A 126 -16.77 23.20 -21.60
N GLY A 127 -17.22 21.95 -21.39
CA GLY A 127 -18.61 21.64 -21.12
C GLY A 127 -19.11 22.23 -19.80
N PHE A 128 -18.31 22.09 -18.73
CA PHE A 128 -18.63 22.67 -17.42
C PHE A 128 -18.61 24.21 -17.46
N LEU A 129 -17.63 24.81 -18.12
CA LEU A 129 -17.55 26.27 -18.29
C LEU A 129 -18.77 26.81 -19.05
N THR A 130 -19.19 26.11 -20.12
CA THR A 130 -20.39 26.46 -20.89
C THR A 130 -21.66 26.32 -20.05
N MET A 131 -21.79 25.24 -19.26
CA MET A 131 -22.90 25.05 -18.32
C MET A 131 -22.95 26.20 -17.30
N ARG A 132 -21.81 26.54 -16.69
CA ARG A 132 -21.70 27.63 -15.71
C ARG A 132 -22.05 28.98 -16.33
N LEU A 133 -21.65 29.23 -17.58
CA LEU A 133 -22.02 30.44 -18.30
C LEU A 133 -23.54 30.52 -18.53
N LYS A 134 -24.19 29.42 -18.93
CA LYS A 134 -25.66 29.36 -19.06
C LYS A 134 -26.37 29.61 -17.73
N GLN A 135 -25.87 29.05 -16.63
CA GLN A 135 -26.41 29.33 -15.30
C GLN A 135 -26.28 30.82 -14.94
N ALA A 136 -25.14 31.44 -15.23
CA ALA A 136 -24.93 32.87 -15.01
C ALA A 136 -25.78 33.78 -15.92
N VAL A 137 -26.23 33.28 -17.08
CA VAL A 137 -27.22 33.95 -17.94
C VAL A 137 -28.59 33.91 -17.27
N SER A 138 -29.04 32.74 -16.81
CA SER A 138 -30.31 32.58 -16.08
C SER A 138 -30.38 33.47 -14.84
N GLN A 139 -29.34 33.43 -14.00
CA GLN A 139 -29.26 34.28 -12.80
C GLN A 139 -29.33 35.78 -13.16
N GLN A 140 -28.74 36.20 -14.28
CA GLN A 140 -28.80 37.60 -14.71
C GLN A 140 -30.19 38.00 -15.20
N ASP A 141 -30.94 37.06 -15.78
CA ASP A 141 -32.33 37.24 -16.19
C ASP A 141 -33.22 37.38 -14.96
N ASP A 142 -33.11 36.44 -14.00
CA ASP A 142 -33.81 36.46 -12.71
C ASP A 142 -33.56 37.78 -11.94
N LEU A 143 -32.32 38.27 -11.92
CA LEU A 143 -31.99 39.58 -11.33
C LEU A 143 -32.64 40.74 -12.07
N SER A 144 -32.78 40.65 -13.40
CA SER A 144 -33.46 41.70 -14.15
C SER A 144 -34.96 41.71 -13.87
N GLU A 145 -35.56 40.54 -13.69
CA GLU A 145 -36.96 40.40 -13.29
C GLU A 145 -37.19 40.87 -11.86
N SER A 146 -36.29 40.57 -10.92
CA SER A 146 -36.40 41.02 -9.53
C SER A 146 -36.40 42.54 -9.44
N ILE A 147 -35.45 43.21 -10.11
CA ILE A 147 -35.37 44.68 -10.17
C ILE A 147 -36.65 45.29 -10.77
N ALA A 148 -37.18 44.67 -11.82
CA ALA A 148 -38.44 45.09 -12.42
C ALA A 148 -39.63 44.92 -11.45
N SER A 149 -39.69 43.79 -10.73
CA SER A 149 -40.76 43.50 -9.77
C SER A 149 -40.74 44.43 -8.55
N GLU A 150 -39.56 44.80 -8.08
CA GLU A 150 -39.35 45.76 -6.99
C GLU A 150 -39.79 47.18 -7.40
N PHE A 151 -39.45 47.58 -8.63
CA PHE A 151 -39.90 48.85 -9.18
C PHE A 151 -41.43 48.91 -9.29
N ILE A 152 -42.08 47.85 -9.78
CA ILE A 152 -43.55 47.80 -9.88
C ILE A 152 -44.20 47.81 -8.49
N SER A 153 -43.65 47.03 -7.55
CA SER A 153 -44.18 46.91 -6.19
C SER A 153 -44.07 48.23 -5.41
N SER A 154 -42.94 48.94 -5.55
CA SER A 154 -42.74 50.25 -4.94
C SER A 154 -43.62 51.33 -5.58
N ALA A 155 -43.76 51.33 -6.91
CA ALA A 155 -44.68 52.23 -7.61
C ALA A 155 -46.16 52.00 -7.21
N SER A 156 -46.55 50.75 -6.94
CA SER A 156 -47.93 50.42 -6.56
C SER A 156 -48.27 50.77 -5.11
N LEU A 157 -47.28 50.81 -4.21
CA LEU A 157 -47.44 51.21 -2.80
C LEU A 157 -47.59 52.72 -2.64
N GLU A 158 -46.89 53.52 -3.44
CA GLU A 158 -46.95 54.99 -3.41
C GLU A 158 -48.24 55.57 -4.01
N GLY A 159 -48.91 54.82 -4.88
CA GLY A 159 -50.17 55.24 -5.50
C GLY A 159 -51.40 55.25 -4.56
N SER A 160 -51.31 54.70 -3.34
CA SER A 160 -52.48 54.43 -2.49
C SER A 160 -52.53 55.19 -1.14
N GLY A 161 -51.55 56.04 -0.83
CA GLY A 161 -51.69 57.01 0.26
C GLY A 161 -50.43 57.26 1.08
N SER A 162 -49.69 58.30 0.74
CA SER A 162 -49.05 59.23 1.68
C SER A 162 -48.32 60.30 0.86
N GLY A 163 -48.90 61.50 0.79
CA GLY A 163 -48.30 62.62 0.08
C GLY A 163 -47.10 63.17 0.86
N SER A 164 -45.88 62.93 0.37
CA SER A 164 -44.69 63.70 0.75
C SER A 164 -43.47 63.45 -0.15
N ASP A 165 -43.47 62.48 -1.07
CA ASP A 165 -42.33 62.33 -1.98
C ASP A 165 -42.42 63.42 -3.05
N SER A 166 -41.39 64.26 -3.09
CA SER A 166 -41.28 65.32 -4.07
C SER A 166 -41.20 64.70 -5.48
N ALA A 167 -41.81 65.32 -6.48
CA ALA A 167 -41.74 64.84 -7.88
C ALA A 167 -40.29 64.60 -8.36
N GLN A 168 -39.30 65.24 -7.71
CA GLN A 168 -37.88 65.02 -7.95
C GLN A 168 -37.38 63.66 -7.45
N GLU A 169 -37.84 63.16 -6.29
CA GLU A 169 -37.43 61.85 -5.75
C GLU A 169 -37.99 60.70 -6.59
N GLN A 170 -39.24 60.81 -7.04
CA GLN A 170 -39.82 59.83 -7.96
C GLN A 170 -39.07 59.78 -9.29
N GLN A 171 -38.72 60.95 -9.85
CA GLN A 171 -37.91 61.02 -11.07
C GLN A 171 -36.52 60.42 -10.87
N GLN A 172 -35.84 60.70 -9.75
CA GLN A 172 -34.54 60.11 -9.42
C GLN A 172 -34.59 58.59 -9.29
N ARG A 173 -35.68 58.04 -8.74
CA ARG A 173 -35.88 56.59 -8.64
C ARG A 173 -36.11 55.93 -9.99
N ILE A 174 -36.91 56.56 -10.85
CA ILE A 174 -37.09 56.11 -12.24
C ILE A 174 -35.74 56.11 -12.97
N ASP A 175 -34.96 57.18 -12.85
CA ASP A 175 -33.66 57.30 -13.53
C ASP A 175 -32.65 56.26 -13.00
N THR A 176 -32.66 56.00 -11.69
CA THR A 176 -31.83 54.97 -11.06
C THR A 176 -32.22 53.57 -11.54
N PHE A 177 -33.51 53.23 -11.51
CA PHE A 177 -34.03 51.97 -12.05
C PHE A 177 -33.65 51.78 -13.51
N VAL A 178 -33.89 52.78 -14.37
CA VAL A 178 -33.58 52.70 -15.80
C VAL A 178 -32.09 52.46 -16.02
N LYS A 179 -31.23 53.11 -15.22
CA LYS A 179 -29.78 52.94 -15.30
C LYS A 179 -29.37 51.51 -14.90
N GLU A 180 -29.84 51.02 -13.77
CA GLU A 180 -29.51 49.69 -13.25
C GLU A 180 -30.06 48.57 -14.14
N PHE A 181 -31.33 48.64 -14.51
CA PHE A 181 -31.97 47.68 -15.40
C PHE A 181 -31.25 47.61 -16.75
N LYS A 182 -30.89 48.75 -17.34
CA LYS A 182 -30.10 48.77 -18.59
C LYS A 182 -28.73 48.13 -18.42
N GLN A 183 -28.05 48.33 -17.29
CA GLN A 183 -26.75 47.71 -17.04
C GLN A 183 -26.88 46.19 -16.93
N VAL A 184 -27.87 45.70 -16.17
CA VAL A 184 -28.15 44.28 -15.98
C VAL A 184 -28.52 43.61 -17.31
N ARG A 185 -29.41 44.19 -18.11
CA ARG A 185 -29.79 43.64 -19.42
C ARG A 185 -28.63 43.68 -20.44
N LYS A 186 -27.79 44.71 -20.42
CA LYS A 186 -26.56 44.74 -21.25
C LYS A 186 -25.64 43.57 -20.92
N LEU A 187 -25.45 43.25 -19.65
CA LEU A 187 -24.65 42.10 -19.23
C LEU A 187 -25.30 40.78 -19.62
N TYR A 188 -26.62 40.64 -19.45
CA TYR A 188 -27.39 39.49 -19.90
C TYR A 188 -27.17 39.22 -21.39
N HIS A 189 -27.42 40.20 -22.26
CA HIS A 189 -27.29 40.01 -23.71
C HIS A 189 -25.85 39.68 -24.12
N LYS A 190 -24.85 40.32 -23.49
CA LYS A 190 -23.45 39.94 -23.70
C LYS A 190 -23.24 38.47 -23.35
N ARG A 191 -23.58 38.04 -22.14
CA ARG A 191 -23.38 36.65 -21.71
C ARG A 191 -24.15 35.67 -22.57
N ASN A 192 -25.37 36.00 -23.01
CA ASN A 192 -26.17 35.14 -23.87
C ASN A 192 -25.51 34.91 -25.23
N ILE A 193 -25.01 35.97 -25.88
CA ILE A 193 -24.26 35.86 -27.15
C ILE A 193 -23.02 34.96 -26.97
N TRP A 194 -22.30 35.13 -25.85
CA TRP A 194 -21.14 34.29 -25.55
C TRP A 194 -21.54 32.83 -25.23
N ALA A 195 -22.67 32.61 -24.58
CA ALA A 195 -23.19 31.27 -24.28
C ALA A 195 -23.60 30.54 -25.57
N ASP A 196 -24.23 31.24 -26.50
CA ASP A 196 -24.58 30.69 -27.81
C ASP A 196 -23.32 30.32 -28.57
N LYS A 197 -22.35 31.23 -28.71
CA LYS A 197 -21.06 30.94 -29.36
C LYS A 197 -20.31 29.78 -28.71
N ALA A 198 -20.29 29.71 -27.38
CA ALA A 198 -19.66 28.61 -26.66
C ALA A 198 -20.35 27.26 -26.95
N SER A 199 -21.69 27.25 -27.06
CA SER A 199 -22.43 26.04 -27.40
C SER A 199 -22.21 25.55 -28.84
N HIS A 200 -21.85 26.46 -29.76
CA HIS A 200 -21.47 26.13 -31.14
C HIS A 200 -20.01 25.65 -31.27
N GLY A 201 -19.21 25.77 -30.20
CA GLY A 201 -17.79 25.39 -30.22
C GLY A 201 -16.85 26.47 -30.76
N ASP A 202 -17.35 27.69 -31.02
CA ASP A 202 -16.57 28.81 -31.57
C ASP A 202 -15.70 29.51 -30.51
N VAL A 203 -15.78 29.08 -29.26
CA VAL A 203 -15.04 29.68 -28.12
C VAL A 203 -13.95 28.72 -27.67
N ILE A 204 -12.70 29.15 -27.84
CA ILE A 204 -11.54 28.48 -27.28
C ILE A 204 -11.29 29.06 -25.89
N TRP A 205 -11.41 28.22 -24.87
CA TRP A 205 -11.07 28.55 -23.50
C TRP A 205 -9.55 28.36 -23.33
N GLN A 206 -8.79 29.45 -23.20
CA GLN A 206 -7.35 29.44 -22.90
C GLN A 206 -7.10 29.82 -21.45
#